data_AF-A0A382XQA7-F1
#
_entry.id   AF-A0A382XQA7-F1
#
_cell.length_a   1.000
_cell.length_b   1.000
_cell.length_c   1.000
_cell.angle_alpha   90.00
_cell.angle_beta   90.00
_cell.angle_gamma   90.00
#
_symmetry.space_group_name_H-M   'P 1'
#
loop_
_entity.id
_entity.type
_entity.pdbx_description
1 polymer ?
#
loop_
_entity_poly.entity_id
_entity_poly.type
_entity_poly.pdbx_seq_one_letter_code
_entity_poly.pdbx_strand_id
1 'polypeptide(L)'
;SSVALREVIILILMVVAVYYFLVDEKMIVAFILSIPLIFFKAQNFLILMLTFSIYHFFKVNSIKKKFFLLFVFFFVSYYLKGLVISRFSLPSSGFSVLGVLDNYRNYMYYEETRSYTEGYIAITDWLSLTFLALKGFFYMLFKPFPWECENILQLMQSIENIVIIGLICYVNTRSVRLPLIIGKIRSLNLLLLISMSVYGLVVFNFGSAARYRFPFMAIYFAYSFYLLKSDKLFGREEKAVWNYSHHIQPTTFPLSDK
;
A
#
# COMPACT_ATOMS: atom_id res chain seq x y z
N SER A 1 16.83 21.25 5.88
CA SER A 1 16.40 20.22 6.87
C SER A 1 14.90 20.15 7.15
N SER A 2 14.00 20.74 6.34
CA SER A 2 12.53 20.61 6.51
C SER A 2 11.92 19.40 5.80
N VAL A 3 12.50 18.98 4.67
CA VAL A 3 12.00 17.86 3.84
C VAL A 3 12.06 16.53 4.58
N ALA A 4 13.16 16.22 5.26
CA ALA A 4 13.32 14.96 6.00
C ALA A 4 12.29 14.81 7.13
N LEU A 5 12.06 15.89 7.90
CA LEU A 5 11.07 15.90 8.98
C LEU A 5 9.67 15.58 8.45
N ARG A 6 9.29 16.21 7.32
CA ARG A 6 7.99 15.96 6.69
C ARG A 6 7.81 14.50 6.30
N GLU A 7 8.81 13.87 5.66
CA GLU A 7 8.71 12.46 5.26
C GLU A 7 8.64 11.51 6.48
N VAL A 8 9.34 11.83 7.58
CA VAL A 8 9.26 11.06 8.84
C VAL A 8 7.88 11.19 9.47
N ILE A 9 7.30 12.40 9.52
CA ILE A 9 5.92 12.61 10.03
C ILE A 9 4.91 11.82 9.18
N ILE A 10 5.04 11.86 7.86
CA ILE A 10 4.20 11.08 6.95
C ILE A 10 4.32 9.58 7.27
N LEU A 11 5.54 9.07 7.42
CA LEU A 11 5.77 7.66 7.79
C LEU A 11 5.09 7.32 9.12
N ILE A 12 5.28 8.12 10.17
CA ILE A 12 4.69 7.87 11.49
C ILE A 12 3.15 7.84 11.40
N LEU A 13 2.55 8.83 10.75
CA LEU A 13 1.10 8.90 10.56
C LEU A 13 0.57 7.67 9.81
N MET A 14 1.25 7.26 8.74
CA MET A 14 0.86 6.09 7.98
C MET A 14 1.04 4.79 8.78
N VAL A 15 2.14 4.64 9.53
CA VAL A 15 2.37 3.49 10.41
C VAL A 15 1.25 3.37 11.44
N VAL A 16 0.92 4.46 12.13
CA VAL A 16 -0.14 4.48 13.15
C VAL A 16 -1.52 4.21 12.53
N ALA A 17 -1.84 4.82 11.38
CA ALA A 17 -3.11 4.57 10.70
C ALA A 17 -3.25 3.09 10.29
N VAL A 18 -2.18 2.50 9.73
CA VAL A 18 -2.17 1.08 9.34
C VAL A 18 -2.18 0.15 10.55
N TYR A 19 -1.56 0.53 11.68
CA TYR A 19 -1.67 -0.20 12.95
C TYR A 19 -3.14 -0.37 13.34
N TYR A 20 -3.86 0.76 13.45
CA TYR A 20 -5.25 0.73 13.89
C TYR A 20 -6.17 0.02 12.91
N PHE A 21 -5.82 0.04 11.63
CA PHE A 21 -6.56 -0.66 10.59
C PHE A 21 -6.33 -2.18 10.60
N LEU A 22 -5.08 -2.64 10.64
CA LEU A 22 -4.74 -4.06 10.51
C LEU A 22 -4.73 -4.81 11.85
N VAL A 23 -4.20 -4.20 12.91
CA VAL A 23 -3.97 -4.87 14.19
C VAL A 23 -5.21 -4.73 15.07
N ASP A 24 -5.62 -3.50 15.37
CA ASP A 24 -6.75 -3.20 16.25
C ASP A 24 -8.12 -3.31 15.55
N GLU A 25 -8.15 -3.38 14.22
CA GLU A 25 -9.38 -3.41 13.38
C GLU A 25 -10.35 -2.23 13.61
N LYS A 26 -9.87 -1.11 14.16
CA LYS A 26 -10.64 0.12 14.44
C LYS A 26 -10.61 1.06 13.23
N MET A 27 -11.44 0.77 12.23
CA MET A 27 -11.43 1.52 10.96
C MET A 27 -11.69 3.03 11.11
N ILE A 28 -12.61 3.43 12.00
CA ILE A 28 -12.91 4.85 12.21
C ILE A 28 -11.71 5.58 12.80
N VAL A 29 -11.01 4.95 13.75
CA VAL A 29 -9.80 5.52 14.36
C VAL A 29 -8.69 5.61 13.31
N ALA A 30 -8.48 4.56 12.52
CA ALA A 30 -7.53 4.57 11.40
C ALA A 30 -7.83 5.70 10.39
N PHE A 31 -9.11 5.92 10.07
CA PHE A 31 -9.54 7.01 9.21
C PHE A 31 -9.18 8.38 9.79
N ILE A 32 -9.59 8.65 11.03
CA ILE A 32 -9.34 9.92 11.72
C ILE A 32 -7.83 10.20 11.79
N LEU A 33 -7.02 9.20 12.13
CA LEU A 33 -5.56 9.34 12.22
C LEU A 33 -4.89 9.51 10.85
N SER A 34 -5.55 9.11 9.77
CA SER A 34 -5.08 9.36 8.41
C SER A 34 -5.45 10.77 7.89
N ILE A 35 -6.45 11.46 8.45
CA ILE A 35 -6.87 12.80 7.99
C ILE A 35 -5.70 13.81 7.92
N PRO A 36 -4.78 13.90 8.91
CA PRO A 36 -3.63 14.80 8.82
C PRO A 36 -2.76 14.60 7.57
N LEU A 37 -2.74 13.38 6.99
CA LEU A 37 -2.01 13.10 5.76
C LEU A 37 -2.52 13.91 4.56
N ILE A 38 -3.76 14.40 4.58
CA ILE A 38 -4.30 15.27 3.51
C ILE A 38 -3.44 16.52 3.35
N PHE A 39 -3.00 17.11 4.47
CA PHE A 39 -2.22 18.35 4.47
C PHE A 39 -0.75 18.13 4.11
N PHE A 40 -0.19 16.98 4.46
CA PHE A 40 1.21 16.66 4.16
C PHE A 40 1.40 16.04 2.78
N LYS A 41 0.55 15.07 2.42
CA LYS A 41 0.63 14.30 1.18
C LYS A 41 -0.72 13.63 0.87
N ALA A 42 -1.65 14.39 0.30
CA ALA A 42 -3.00 13.91 -0.04
C ALA A 42 -3.00 12.61 -0.88
N GLN A 43 -1.99 12.39 -1.72
CA GLN A 43 -1.82 11.15 -2.48
C GLN A 43 -1.67 9.91 -1.56
N ASN A 44 -0.88 10.01 -0.48
CA ASN A 44 -0.72 8.90 0.47
C ASN A 44 -2.02 8.60 1.22
N PHE A 45 -2.75 9.65 1.61
CA PHE A 45 -4.07 9.50 2.22
C PHE A 45 -5.01 8.73 1.29
N LEU A 46 -5.12 9.15 0.02
CA LEU A 46 -6.01 8.51 -0.96
C LEU A 46 -5.63 7.04 -1.21
N ILE A 47 -4.34 6.73 -1.30
CA ILE A 47 -3.86 5.34 -1.49
C ILE A 47 -4.23 4.47 -0.27
N LEU A 48 -4.04 4.97 0.95
CA LEU A 48 -4.44 4.25 2.16
C LEU A 48 -5.96 4.03 2.19
N MET A 49 -6.73 5.08 1.91
CA MET A 49 -8.19 5.00 1.89
C MET A 49 -8.69 4.00 0.85
N LEU A 50 -8.16 4.04 -0.36
CA LEU A 50 -8.51 3.09 -1.41
C LEU A 50 -8.19 1.65 -0.99
N THR A 51 -7.02 1.43 -0.38
CA THR A 51 -6.62 0.11 0.13
C THR A 51 -7.58 -0.38 1.23
N PHE A 52 -7.89 0.49 2.19
CA PHE A 52 -8.79 0.16 3.31
C PHE A 52 -10.20 -0.16 2.80
N SER A 53 -10.67 0.64 1.86
CA SER A 53 -11.94 0.46 1.17
C SER A 53 -12.03 -0.88 0.45
N ILE A 54 -11.01 -1.24 -0.34
CA ILE A 54 -10.99 -2.51 -1.07
C ILE A 54 -10.94 -3.70 -0.11
N TYR A 55 -10.09 -3.66 0.91
CA TYR A 55 -10.02 -4.74 1.91
C TYR A 55 -11.37 -4.95 2.61
N HIS A 56 -12.00 -3.87 3.07
CA HIS A 56 -13.29 -3.98 3.75
C HIS A 56 -14.42 -4.41 2.80
N PHE A 57 -14.37 -3.98 1.53
CA PHE A 57 -15.29 -4.44 0.49
C PHE A 57 -15.28 -5.97 0.34
N PHE A 58 -14.10 -6.61 0.44
CA PHE A 58 -13.98 -8.07 0.41
C PHE A 58 -14.32 -8.73 1.75
N LYS A 59 -14.08 -8.07 2.89
CA LYS A 59 -14.41 -8.61 4.22
C LYS A 59 -15.91 -8.62 4.51
N VAL A 60 -16.66 -7.66 3.97
CA VAL A 60 -18.10 -7.51 4.25
C VAL A 60 -18.94 -8.34 3.29
N ASN A 61 -19.83 -9.19 3.82
CA ASN A 61 -20.77 -9.97 2.99
C ASN A 61 -22.00 -9.18 2.53
N SER A 62 -22.35 -8.06 3.18
CA SER A 62 -23.57 -7.30 2.87
C SER A 62 -23.40 -6.36 1.68
N ILE A 63 -24.19 -6.56 0.62
CA ILE A 63 -24.23 -5.72 -0.60
C ILE A 63 -24.51 -4.24 -0.26
N LYS A 64 -25.46 -3.96 0.65
CA LYS A 64 -25.79 -2.58 1.05
C LYS A 64 -24.59 -1.84 1.64
N LYS A 65 -23.81 -2.52 2.49
CA LYS A 65 -22.59 -1.96 3.09
C LYS A 65 -21.48 -1.75 2.06
N LYS A 66 -21.37 -2.63 1.06
CA LYS A 66 -20.43 -2.47 -0.06
C LYS A 66 -20.73 -1.21 -0.89
N PHE A 67 -22.01 -1.00 -1.25
CA PHE A 67 -22.42 0.22 -1.96
C PHE A 67 -22.20 1.47 -1.13
N PHE A 68 -22.53 1.44 0.16
CA PHE A 68 -22.28 2.57 1.05
C PHE A 68 -20.79 2.94 1.12
N LEU A 69 -19.91 1.94 1.21
CA LEU A 69 -18.47 2.15 1.22
C LEU A 69 -17.95 2.77 -0.07
N LEU A 70 -18.40 2.25 -1.23
CA LEU A 70 -18.06 2.83 -2.52
C LEU A 70 -18.55 4.28 -2.62
N PHE A 71 -19.79 4.55 -2.20
CA PHE A 71 -20.34 5.90 -2.17
C PHE A 71 -19.51 6.85 -1.31
N VAL A 72 -19.14 6.44 -0.08
CA VAL A 72 -18.29 7.24 0.81
C VAL A 72 -16.93 7.50 0.16
N PHE A 73 -16.32 6.49 -0.48
CA PHE A 73 -15.05 6.65 -1.17
C PHE A 73 -15.13 7.66 -2.33
N PHE A 74 -16.15 7.54 -3.19
CA PHE A 74 -16.37 8.48 -4.30
C PHE A 74 -16.68 9.89 -3.79
N PHE A 75 -17.49 10.02 -2.75
CA PHE A 75 -17.82 11.29 -2.12
C PHE A 75 -16.55 11.96 -1.57
N VAL A 76 -15.77 11.25 -0.73
CA VAL A 76 -14.51 11.77 -0.19
C VAL A 76 -13.55 12.17 -1.31
N SER A 77 -13.43 11.34 -2.35
CA SER A 77 -12.57 11.64 -3.52
C SER A 77 -13.04 12.89 -4.27
N TYR A 78 -14.36 13.07 -4.42
CA TYR A 78 -14.95 14.24 -5.07
C TYR A 78 -14.72 15.53 -4.27
N TYR A 79 -14.85 15.50 -2.94
CA TYR A 79 -14.57 16.68 -2.11
C TYR A 79 -13.07 17.01 -2.06
N LEU A 80 -12.23 15.98 -2.01
CA LEU A 80 -10.77 16.16 -2.12
C LEU A 80 -10.35 16.71 -3.47
N LYS A 81 -11.07 16.38 -4.55
CA LYS A 81 -10.91 17.02 -5.85
C LYS A 81 -11.01 18.54 -5.70
N GLY A 82 -12.02 19.06 -5.00
CA GLY A 82 -12.17 20.51 -4.77
C GLY A 82 -11.00 21.15 -4.00
N LEU A 83 -10.45 20.44 -3.02
CA LEU A 83 -9.33 20.94 -2.19
C LEU A 83 -7.96 20.86 -2.87
N VAL A 84 -7.71 19.82 -3.66
CA VAL A 84 -6.42 19.59 -4.33
C VAL A 84 -6.36 20.33 -5.68
N ILE A 85 -7.49 20.41 -6.39
CA ILE A 85 -7.57 21.04 -7.72
C ILE A 85 -7.77 22.56 -7.63
N SER A 86 -8.27 23.12 -6.52
CA SER A 86 -8.32 24.59 -6.36
C SER A 86 -6.93 25.28 -6.37
N ARG A 87 -5.84 24.52 -6.23
CA ARG A 87 -4.46 25.01 -6.41
C ARG A 87 -3.90 24.90 -7.83
N PHE A 88 -4.57 24.17 -8.71
CA PHE A 88 -4.16 23.97 -10.10
C PHE A 88 -5.35 24.29 -10.98
N SER A 89 -5.43 25.54 -11.43
CA SER A 89 -6.42 26.05 -12.38
C SER A 89 -6.53 25.11 -13.59
N LEU A 90 -7.49 24.18 -13.54
CA LEU A 90 -7.90 23.43 -14.71
C LEU A 90 -8.51 24.44 -15.70
N PRO A 91 -8.16 24.38 -17.00
CA PRO A 91 -8.88 25.11 -18.02
C PRO A 91 -10.34 24.69 -17.94
N SER A 92 -11.24 25.67 -17.92
CA SER A 92 -12.69 25.50 -17.78
C SER A 92 -13.36 24.76 -18.97
N SER A 93 -12.56 24.14 -19.85
CA SER A 93 -12.95 23.52 -21.12
C SER A 93 -12.76 22.00 -21.10
N GLY A 94 -13.83 21.26 -20.82
CA GLY A 94 -14.08 19.94 -21.43
C GLY A 94 -13.08 18.78 -21.30
N PHE A 95 -12.04 18.86 -20.47
CA PHE A 95 -11.07 17.76 -20.37
C PHE A 95 -11.69 16.48 -19.81
N SER A 96 -11.48 15.37 -20.52
CA SER A 96 -11.76 14.01 -20.03
C SER A 96 -10.86 13.70 -18.82
N VAL A 97 -11.27 12.76 -17.95
CA VAL A 97 -10.47 12.34 -16.79
C VAL A 97 -9.05 11.93 -17.18
N LEU A 98 -8.91 11.28 -18.34
CA LEU A 98 -7.63 10.89 -18.92
C LEU A 98 -6.77 12.09 -19.29
N GLY A 99 -7.34 13.11 -19.94
CA GLY A 99 -6.61 14.32 -20.31
C GLY A 99 -6.12 15.12 -19.10
N VAL A 100 -6.90 15.16 -18.01
CA VAL A 100 -6.46 15.78 -16.75
C VAL A 100 -5.27 15.01 -16.15
N LEU A 101 -5.35 13.68 -16.14
CA LEU A 101 -4.29 12.83 -15.60
C LEU A 101 -3.00 12.93 -16.43
N ASP A 102 -3.12 12.91 -17.75
CA ASP A 102 -1.98 13.04 -18.67
C ASP A 102 -1.31 14.40 -18.53
N ASN A 103 -2.09 15.49 -18.41
CA ASN A 103 -1.54 16.82 -18.18
C ASN A 103 -0.76 16.91 -16.86
N TYR A 104 -1.31 16.35 -15.76
CA TYR A 104 -0.59 16.31 -14.48
C TYR A 104 0.71 15.51 -14.59
N ARG A 105 0.67 14.38 -15.29
CA ARG A 105 1.83 13.53 -15.51
C ARG A 105 2.89 14.22 -16.37
N ASN A 106 2.48 14.95 -17.41
CA ASN A 106 3.37 15.74 -18.26
C ASN A 106 4.02 16.90 -17.47
N TYR A 107 3.26 17.57 -16.60
CA TYR A 107 3.81 18.61 -15.71
C TYR A 107 4.89 18.05 -14.78
N MET A 108 4.64 16.91 -14.14
CA MET A 108 5.63 16.25 -13.28
C MET A 108 6.84 15.75 -14.07
N TYR A 109 6.62 15.24 -15.29
CA TYR A 109 7.69 14.86 -16.20
C TYR A 109 8.61 16.05 -16.53
N TYR A 110 8.03 17.21 -16.85
CA TYR A 110 8.78 18.43 -17.15
C TYR A 110 9.57 18.93 -15.93
N GLU A 111 8.97 18.93 -14.72
CA GLU A 111 9.68 19.35 -13.51
C GLU A 111 10.90 18.47 -13.22
N GLU A 112 10.81 17.17 -13.48
CA GLU A 112 11.87 16.20 -13.16
C GLU A 112 12.93 16.04 -14.25
N THR A 113 12.57 16.19 -15.53
CA THR A 113 13.47 15.98 -16.67
C THR A 113 13.88 17.27 -17.39
N ARG A 114 13.20 18.39 -17.14
CA ARG A 114 13.36 19.67 -17.86
C ARG A 114 13.08 19.59 -19.37
N SER A 115 12.44 18.52 -19.85
CA SER A 115 12.02 18.32 -21.24
C SER A 115 10.53 18.00 -21.30
N TYR A 116 9.85 18.41 -22.38
CA TYR A 116 8.43 18.11 -22.59
C TYR A 116 8.21 16.90 -23.53
N THR A 117 9.25 16.41 -24.20
CA THR A 117 9.08 15.53 -25.36
C THR A 117 9.98 14.30 -25.38
N GLU A 118 11.16 14.32 -24.75
CA GLU A 118 12.15 13.24 -24.92
C GLU A 118 11.85 11.99 -24.07
N GLY A 119 10.93 11.15 -24.53
CA GLY A 119 10.61 9.87 -23.89
C GLY A 119 9.34 9.87 -23.03
N TYR A 120 8.57 10.97 -23.06
CA TYR A 120 7.23 11.01 -22.50
C TYR A 120 6.24 10.20 -23.35
N ILE A 121 5.53 9.26 -22.74
CA ILE A 121 4.50 8.44 -23.41
C ILE A 121 3.13 8.89 -22.92
N ALA A 122 2.36 9.60 -23.74
CA ALA A 122 1.05 10.13 -23.33
C ALA A 122 0.00 9.03 -23.05
N ILE A 123 -0.96 9.34 -22.18
CA ILE A 123 -2.12 8.51 -21.88
C ILE A 123 -3.24 8.88 -22.85
N THR A 124 -3.45 8.05 -23.88
CA THR A 124 -4.50 8.26 -24.88
C THR A 124 -5.83 7.65 -24.46
N ASP A 125 -5.78 6.41 -23.94
CA ASP A 125 -6.95 5.57 -23.67
C ASP A 125 -6.86 4.88 -22.31
N TRP A 126 -7.99 4.34 -21.81
CA TRP A 126 -8.03 3.57 -20.57
C TRP A 126 -7.13 2.34 -20.59
N LEU A 127 -6.94 1.70 -21.75
CA LEU A 127 -6.00 0.59 -21.91
C LEU A 127 -4.54 1.06 -21.81
N SER A 128 -4.22 2.22 -22.40
CA SER A 128 -2.89 2.81 -22.27
C SER A 128 -2.59 3.16 -20.81
N LEU A 129 -3.59 3.65 -20.08
CA LEU A 129 -3.48 3.96 -18.66
C LEU A 129 -3.14 2.69 -17.85
N THR A 130 -3.87 1.60 -18.05
CA THR A 130 -3.64 0.36 -17.28
C THR A 130 -2.29 -0.26 -17.62
N PHE A 131 -1.90 -0.28 -18.89
CA PHE A 131 -0.58 -0.74 -19.31
C PHE A 131 0.55 0.11 -18.70
N LEU A 132 0.39 1.43 -18.72
CA LEU A 132 1.37 2.37 -18.18
C LEU A 132 1.45 2.31 -16.66
N ALA A 133 0.32 2.13 -15.97
CA ALA A 133 0.29 1.93 -14.52
C ALA A 133 0.99 0.62 -14.13
N LEU A 134 0.78 -0.46 -14.89
CA LEU A 134 1.47 -1.73 -14.67
C LEU A 134 2.98 -1.60 -14.96
N LYS A 135 3.36 -0.95 -16.06
CA LYS A 135 4.76 -0.62 -16.35
C LYS A 135 5.37 0.22 -15.23
N GLY A 136 4.62 1.21 -14.73
CA GLY A 136 5.00 2.07 -13.61
C GLY A 136 5.23 1.28 -12.32
N PHE A 137 4.36 0.30 -12.02
CA PHE A 137 4.57 -0.62 -10.90
C PHE A 137 5.93 -1.29 -10.95
N PHE A 138 6.26 -1.93 -12.08
CA PHE A 138 7.56 -2.59 -12.23
C PHE A 138 8.70 -1.58 -12.22
N TYR A 139 8.54 -0.44 -12.87
CA TYR A 139 9.55 0.61 -12.89
C TYR A 139 9.90 1.08 -11.46
N MET A 140 8.88 1.39 -10.67
CA MET A 140 9.02 1.90 -9.30
C MET A 140 9.66 0.87 -8.35
N LEU A 141 9.37 -0.42 -8.58
CA LEU A 141 9.85 -1.51 -7.75
C LEU A 141 11.29 -1.93 -8.10
N PHE A 142 11.62 -1.99 -9.40
CA PHE A 142 12.87 -2.60 -9.87
C PHE A 142 13.98 -1.58 -10.19
N LYS A 143 13.66 -0.36 -10.64
CA LYS A 143 14.68 0.61 -11.04
C LYS A 143 15.33 1.33 -9.85
N PRO A 144 16.63 1.69 -9.93
CA PRO A 144 17.55 1.47 -11.06
C PRO A 144 18.02 0.01 -11.15
N PHE A 145 18.26 -0.49 -12.37
CA PHE A 145 18.91 -1.78 -12.57
C PHE A 145 20.43 -1.64 -12.44
N PRO A 146 21.17 -2.68 -11.99
CA PRO A 146 22.62 -2.59 -11.80
C PRO A 146 23.39 -2.14 -13.05
N TRP A 147 22.90 -2.50 -14.23
CA TRP A 147 23.50 -2.14 -15.53
C TRP A 147 23.09 -0.76 -16.07
N GLU A 148 22.06 -0.12 -15.50
CA GLU A 148 21.63 1.24 -15.86
C GLU A 148 22.21 2.31 -14.90
N CYS A 149 23.07 1.90 -13.98
CA CYS A 149 23.60 2.80 -12.95
C CYS A 149 24.76 3.63 -13.50
N GLU A 150 24.60 4.95 -13.50
CA GLU A 150 25.65 5.91 -13.87
C GLU A 150 26.53 6.29 -12.67
N ASN A 151 26.03 6.09 -11.44
CA ASN A 151 26.68 6.52 -10.20
C ASN A 151 26.65 5.43 -9.11
N ILE A 152 27.63 5.47 -8.19
CA ILE A 152 27.74 4.51 -7.06
C ILE A 152 26.47 4.50 -6.19
N LEU A 153 25.84 5.67 -5.98
CA LEU A 153 24.59 5.76 -5.23
C LEU A 153 23.44 5.01 -5.92
N GLN A 154 23.38 5.05 -7.26
CA GLN A 154 22.39 4.30 -8.03
C GLN A 154 22.68 2.80 -7.96
N LEU A 155 23.96 2.40 -7.99
CA LEU A 155 24.36 1.01 -7.81
C LEU A 155 23.92 0.47 -6.44
N MET A 156 24.13 1.23 -5.37
CA MET A 156 23.66 0.86 -4.03
C MET A 156 22.13 0.73 -3.98
N GLN A 157 21.40 1.66 -4.60
CA GLN A 157 19.94 1.58 -4.73
C GLN A 157 19.48 0.34 -5.52
N SER A 158 20.22 -0.05 -6.56
CA SER A 158 19.90 -1.26 -7.33
C SER A 158 20.04 -2.53 -6.49
N ILE A 159 21.07 -2.61 -5.64
CA ILE A 159 21.26 -3.72 -4.70
C ILE A 159 20.14 -3.72 -3.66
N GLU A 160 19.78 -2.55 -3.13
CA GLU A 160 18.66 -2.41 -2.20
C GLU A 160 17.35 -2.93 -2.82
N ASN A 161 17.09 -2.61 -4.10
CA ASN A 161 15.90 -3.11 -4.80
C ASN A 161 15.88 -4.63 -4.91
N ILE A 162 17.01 -5.25 -5.27
CA ILE A 162 17.13 -6.71 -5.36
C ILE A 162 16.81 -7.35 -4.01
N VAL A 163 17.34 -6.79 -2.92
CA VAL A 163 17.03 -7.25 -1.56
C VAL A 163 15.54 -7.07 -1.24
N ILE A 164 14.96 -5.91 -1.52
CA ILE A 164 13.53 -5.62 -1.30
C ILE A 164 12.66 -6.62 -2.05
N ILE A 165 12.94 -6.90 -3.33
CA ILE A 165 12.19 -7.87 -4.13
C ILE A 165 12.32 -9.27 -3.54
N GLY A 166 13.54 -9.67 -3.17
CA GLY A 166 13.77 -10.94 -2.49
C GLY A 166 12.96 -11.08 -1.19
N LEU A 167 12.87 -10.01 -0.40
CA LEU A 167 12.06 -9.98 0.82
C LEU A 167 10.54 -10.01 0.54
N ILE A 168 10.06 -9.34 -0.51
CA ILE A 168 8.65 -9.42 -0.94
C ILE A 168 8.32 -10.85 -1.37
N CYS A 169 9.16 -11.48 -2.19
CA CYS A 169 9.01 -12.89 -2.57
C CYS A 169 9.04 -13.80 -1.35
N TYR A 170 9.95 -13.55 -0.39
CA TYR A 170 10.01 -14.30 0.86
C TYR A 170 8.71 -14.20 1.66
N VAL A 171 8.16 -13.01 1.86
CA VAL A 171 6.89 -12.82 2.58
C VAL A 171 5.75 -13.57 1.90
N ASN A 172 5.67 -13.49 0.56
CA ASN A 172 4.58 -14.07 -0.21
C ASN A 172 4.67 -15.60 -0.40
N THR A 173 5.86 -16.18 -0.30
CA THR A 173 6.06 -17.64 -0.40
C THR A 173 5.90 -18.35 0.94
N ARG A 174 5.80 -17.62 2.06
CA ARG A 174 5.56 -18.25 3.36
C ARG A 174 4.13 -18.76 3.48
N SER A 175 4.02 -20.03 3.85
CA SER A 175 2.75 -20.64 4.23
C SER A 175 2.23 -19.98 5.51
N VAL A 176 1.04 -19.39 5.42
CA VAL A 176 0.29 -18.80 6.53
C VAL A 176 -0.91 -19.68 6.80
N ARG A 177 -1.15 -20.01 8.07
CA ARG A 177 -2.23 -20.94 8.45
C ARG A 177 -3.55 -20.21 8.65
N LEU A 178 -3.53 -19.04 9.28
CA LEU A 178 -4.75 -18.34 9.66
C LEU A 178 -5.33 -17.53 8.48
N PRO A 179 -6.59 -17.79 8.05
CA PRO A 179 -7.20 -17.10 6.92
C PRO A 179 -7.35 -15.59 7.17
N LEU A 180 -7.55 -15.18 8.43
CA LEU A 180 -7.56 -13.77 8.81
C LEU A 180 -6.22 -13.08 8.53
N ILE A 181 -5.10 -13.75 8.80
CA ILE A 181 -3.76 -13.20 8.56
C ILE A 181 -3.48 -13.17 7.05
N ILE A 182 -3.91 -14.18 6.30
CA ILE A 182 -3.82 -14.19 4.82
C ILE A 182 -4.54 -12.96 4.24
N GLY A 183 -5.74 -12.65 4.72
CA GLY A 183 -6.49 -11.45 4.31
C GLY A 183 -5.72 -10.15 4.57
N LYS A 184 -5.08 -10.03 5.75
CA LYS A 184 -4.27 -8.86 6.13
C LYS A 184 -3.01 -8.72 5.26
N ILE A 185 -2.28 -9.81 5.01
CA ILE A 185 -1.10 -9.79 4.11
C ILE A 185 -1.51 -9.44 2.67
N ARG A 186 -2.64 -9.97 2.18
CA ARG A 186 -3.18 -9.58 0.86
C ARG A 186 -3.52 -8.10 0.79
N SER A 187 -4.04 -7.50 1.86
CA SER A 187 -4.28 -6.05 1.91
C SER A 187 -2.98 -5.23 1.86
N LEU A 188 -1.90 -5.71 2.47
CA LEU A 188 -0.57 -5.09 2.38
C LEU A 188 0.01 -5.23 0.97
N ASN A 189 -0.16 -6.38 0.30
CA ASN A 189 0.22 -6.54 -1.10
C ASN A 189 -0.56 -5.59 -2.01
N LEU A 190 -1.86 -5.39 -1.73
CA LEU A 190 -2.69 -4.45 -2.47
C LEU A 190 -2.25 -3.00 -2.24
N LEU A 191 -1.89 -2.63 -1.00
CA LEU A 191 -1.30 -1.34 -0.68
C LEU A 191 -0.03 -1.10 -1.51
N LEU A 192 0.85 -2.09 -1.56
CA LEU A 192 2.09 -2.04 -2.32
C LEU A 192 1.82 -1.90 -3.82
N LEU A 193 0.91 -2.72 -4.37
CA LEU A 193 0.54 -2.71 -5.78
C LEU A 193 -0.01 -1.35 -6.20
N ILE A 194 -0.98 -0.80 -5.44
CA ILE A 194 -1.61 0.48 -5.75
C ILE A 194 -0.59 1.62 -5.63
N SER A 195 0.18 1.66 -4.53
CA SER A 195 1.15 2.73 -4.30
C SER A 195 2.24 2.75 -5.39
N MET A 196 2.83 1.61 -5.74
CA MET A 196 3.85 1.55 -6.78
C MET A 196 3.29 1.86 -8.17
N SER A 197 2.04 1.47 -8.46
CA SER A 197 1.38 1.83 -9.73
C SER A 197 1.11 3.33 -9.84
N VAL A 198 0.55 3.95 -8.79
CA VAL A 198 0.23 5.39 -8.78
C VAL A 198 1.49 6.23 -8.87
N TYR A 199 2.50 5.93 -8.05
CA TYR A 199 3.75 6.69 -8.08
C TYR A 199 4.60 6.38 -9.31
N GLY A 200 4.63 5.14 -9.77
CA GLY A 200 5.33 4.77 -11.00
C GLY A 200 4.72 5.37 -12.27
N LEU A 201 3.46 5.80 -12.21
CA LEU A 201 2.83 6.54 -13.31
C LEU A 201 3.28 8.00 -13.35
N VAL A 202 3.50 8.63 -12.19
CA VAL A 202 3.69 10.08 -12.08
C VAL A 202 5.17 10.49 -11.93
N VAL A 203 6.02 9.59 -11.42
CA VAL A 203 7.42 9.90 -11.06
C VAL A 203 8.38 9.32 -12.09
N PHE A 204 9.34 10.12 -12.50
CA PHE A 204 10.35 9.81 -13.52
C PHE A 204 11.78 9.86 -12.98
N ASN A 205 12.03 10.64 -11.92
CA ASN A 205 13.33 10.78 -11.27
C ASN A 205 13.59 9.66 -10.25
N PHE A 206 14.78 9.03 -10.32
CA PHE A 206 15.16 7.93 -9.42
C PHE A 206 15.20 8.32 -7.93
N GLY A 207 15.68 9.53 -7.61
CA GLY A 207 15.73 10.03 -6.23
C GLY A 207 14.34 10.28 -5.65
N SER A 208 13.46 10.92 -6.43
CA SER A 208 12.04 11.09 -6.06
C SER A 208 11.34 9.74 -5.89
N ALA A 209 11.60 8.80 -6.80
CA ALA A 209 11.02 7.46 -6.77
C ALA A 209 11.41 6.73 -5.46
N ALA A 210 12.71 6.67 -5.14
CA ALA A 210 13.19 6.05 -3.91
C ALA A 210 12.54 6.65 -2.65
N ARG A 211 12.39 7.98 -2.60
CA ARG A 211 11.75 8.68 -1.48
C ARG A 211 10.26 8.34 -1.34
N TYR A 212 9.52 8.26 -2.45
CA TYR A 212 8.07 8.07 -2.39
C TYR A 212 7.66 6.62 -2.11
N ARG A 213 8.45 5.63 -2.54
CA ARG A 213 8.18 4.22 -2.19
C ARG A 213 8.54 3.87 -0.75
N PHE A 214 9.51 4.55 -0.16
CA PHE A 214 10.07 4.20 1.15
C PHE A 214 9.00 4.02 2.25
N PRO A 215 8.03 4.94 2.46
CA PRO A 215 7.02 4.76 3.49
C PRO A 215 6.16 3.51 3.31
N PHE A 216 5.78 3.21 2.06
CA PHE A 216 4.97 2.03 1.75
C PHE A 216 5.76 0.73 1.95
N MET A 217 7.03 0.70 1.55
CA MET A 217 7.93 -0.44 1.79
C MET A 217 8.13 -0.70 3.28
N ALA A 218 8.38 0.36 4.06
CA ALA A 218 8.58 0.26 5.51
C ALA A 218 7.35 -0.33 6.20
N ILE A 219 6.15 0.19 5.87
CA ILE A 219 4.88 -0.32 6.39
C ILE A 219 4.65 -1.76 5.97
N TYR A 220 4.87 -2.05 4.68
CA TYR A 220 4.72 -3.39 4.13
C TYR A 220 5.53 -4.42 4.91
N PHE A 221 6.83 -4.18 5.09
CA PHE A 221 7.70 -5.12 5.79
C PHE A 221 7.41 -5.18 7.29
N ALA A 222 7.26 -4.03 7.95
CA ALA A 222 6.99 -3.98 9.39
C ALA A 222 5.76 -4.81 9.76
N TYR A 223 4.64 -4.60 9.06
CA TYR A 223 3.41 -5.32 9.36
C TYR A 223 3.41 -6.75 8.80
N SER A 224 4.01 -7.01 7.65
CA SER A 224 4.09 -8.38 7.12
C SER A 224 4.89 -9.28 8.06
N PHE A 225 6.06 -8.85 8.55
CA PHE A 225 6.84 -9.64 9.50
C PHE A 225 6.16 -9.77 10.85
N TYR A 226 5.51 -8.71 11.34
CA TYR A 226 4.69 -8.77 12.55
C TYR A 226 3.59 -9.84 12.42
N LEU A 227 2.82 -9.82 11.33
CA LEU A 227 1.74 -10.77 11.07
C LEU A 227 2.22 -12.21 10.91
N LEU A 228 3.34 -12.42 10.20
CA LEU A 228 3.96 -13.74 10.05
C LEU A 228 4.46 -14.30 11.39
N LYS A 229 4.98 -13.44 12.28
CA LYS A 229 5.38 -13.84 13.63
C LYS A 229 4.16 -14.23 14.46
N SER A 230 3.09 -13.44 14.40
CA SER A 230 1.84 -13.73 15.11
C SER A 230 1.21 -15.06 14.67
N ASP A 231 1.16 -15.37 13.37
CA ASP A 231 0.66 -16.67 12.87
C ASP A 231 1.41 -17.86 13.47
N LYS A 232 2.74 -17.75 13.58
CA LYS A 232 3.58 -18.80 14.17
C LYS A 232 3.32 -19.00 15.66
N LEU A 233 3.04 -17.93 16.41
CA LEU A 233 2.75 -18.01 17.83
C LEU A 233 1.41 -18.71 18.07
N PHE A 234 0.35 -18.27 17.40
CA PHE A 234 -0.97 -18.92 17.50
C PHE A 234 -0.91 -20.40 17.14
N GLY A 235 -0.23 -20.74 16.05
CA GLY A 235 -0.10 -22.14 15.65
C GLY A 235 0.86 -22.98 16.48
N ARG A 236 1.56 -22.42 17.48
CA ARG A 236 2.29 -23.17 18.53
C ARG A 236 1.38 -23.43 19.72
N GLU A 237 0.61 -22.43 20.13
CA GLU A 237 -0.37 -22.55 21.22
C GLU A 237 -1.44 -23.59 20.89
N GLU A 238 -1.99 -23.57 19.67
CA GLU A 238 -2.98 -24.56 19.20
C GLU A 238 -2.43 -26.00 19.29
N LYS A 239 -1.17 -26.21 18.88
CA LYS A 239 -0.50 -27.52 18.99
C LYS A 239 -0.27 -27.93 20.44
N ALA A 240 0.10 -26.99 21.31
CA ALA A 240 0.27 -27.27 22.73
C ALA A 240 -1.07 -27.71 23.36
N VAL A 241 -2.15 -26.96 23.11
CA VAL A 241 -3.50 -27.29 23.61
C VAL A 241 -3.96 -28.66 23.09
N TRP A 242 -3.76 -28.95 21.80
CA TRP A 242 -4.09 -30.24 21.22
C TRP A 242 -3.34 -31.40 21.89
N ASN A 243 -2.03 -31.23 22.13
CA ASN A 243 -1.23 -32.25 22.81
C ASN A 243 -1.68 -32.45 24.26
N TYR A 244 -2.03 -31.38 24.98
CA TYR A 244 -2.57 -31.49 26.35
C TYR A 244 -3.91 -32.24 26.39
N SER A 245 -4.84 -31.96 25.46
CA SER A 245 -6.14 -32.64 25.44
C SER A 245 -6.06 -34.13 25.10
N HIS A 246 -5.04 -34.56 24.34
CA HIS A 246 -4.85 -35.97 23.97
C HIS A 246 -4.01 -36.78 24.99
N HIS A 247 -3.31 -36.11 25.91
CA HIS A 247 -2.59 -36.77 27.00
C HIS A 247 -3.43 -36.93 28.28
N ILE A 248 -4.60 -36.30 28.36
CA ILE A 248 -5.60 -36.61 29.39
C ILE A 248 -6.39 -37.83 28.92
N GLN A 249 -5.84 -39.03 29.14
CA GLN A 249 -6.69 -40.22 29.16
C GLN A 249 -7.70 -40.05 30.30
N PRO A 250 -8.99 -40.37 30.11
CA PRO A 250 -9.93 -40.42 31.22
C PRO A 250 -9.43 -41.48 32.20
N THR A 251 -8.91 -41.05 33.35
CA THR A 251 -8.72 -41.94 34.49
C THR A 251 -10.11 -42.47 34.81
N THR A 252 -10.38 -43.71 34.39
CA THR A 252 -11.55 -44.45 34.80
C THR A 252 -11.52 -44.51 36.32
N PHE A 253 -12.33 -43.68 36.97
CA PHE A 253 -12.59 -43.82 38.39
C PHE A 253 -13.22 -45.21 38.57
N PRO A 254 -12.63 -46.11 39.37
CA PRO A 254 -13.32 -47.34 39.72
C PRO A 254 -14.57 -46.93 40.49
N LEU A 255 -15.74 -47.23 39.92
CA LEU A 255 -17.01 -47.18 40.64
C LEU A 255 -16.85 -48.13 41.82
N SER A 256 -16.76 -47.55 43.02
CA SER A 256 -16.85 -48.28 44.28
C SER A 256 -18.29 -48.74 44.44
N ASP A 257 -18.58 -49.96 44.00
CA ASP A 257 -19.81 -50.66 44.39
C ASP A 257 -19.80 -50.84 45.93
N LYS A 258 -20.68 -50.10 46.59
CA LYS A 258 -21.16 -50.36 47.96
C LYS A 258 -22.63 -50.01 48.06
#